data_AF-A0A423NF93-F1
#
_entry.id   AF-A0A423NF93-F1
#
_cell.length_a   1.000
_cell.length_b   1.000
_cell.length_c   1.000
_cell.angle_alpha   90.00
_cell.angle_beta   90.00
_cell.angle_gamma   90.00
#
_symmetry.space_group_name_H-M   'P 1'
#
loop_
_entity.id
_entity.type
_entity.pdbx_description
1 polymer ?
#
loop_
_entity_poly.entity_id
_entity_poly.type
_entity_poly.pdbx_seq_one_letter_code
_entity_poly.pdbx_strand_id
1 'polypeptide(L)'
;MNHEEQNKHFVLEAFETLFNKRDYSAAERFWSPDYIQHSSYIAPGREGLFDLVKAAPAEFRYENALAVASGDYVVLHGRFSGFGAPVNWIVVDIV
;
A
#
# COMPACT_ATOMS: atom_id res chain seq x y z
N MET A 1 -13.71 -17.83 4.82
CA MET A 1 -13.77 -16.46 4.26
C MET A 1 -14.19 -16.59 2.81
N ASN A 2 -15.00 -15.66 2.31
CA ASN A 2 -15.27 -15.60 0.86
C ASN A 2 -14.04 -14.98 0.14
N HIS A 3 -14.06 -15.00 -1.18
CA HIS A 3 -12.97 -14.46 -2.02
C HIS A 3 -12.63 -13.00 -1.70
N GLU A 4 -13.67 -12.16 -1.54
CA GLU A 4 -13.51 -10.73 -1.24
C GLU A 4 -12.86 -10.49 0.13
N GLU A 5 -13.25 -11.23 1.18
CA GLU A 5 -12.61 -11.16 2.49
C GLU A 5 -11.15 -11.64 2.45
N GLN A 6 -10.84 -12.66 1.65
CA GLN A 6 -9.46 -13.11 1.44
C GLN A 6 -8.62 -12.03 0.75
N ASN A 7 -9.16 -11.37 -0.28
CA ASN A 7 -8.49 -10.29 -0.99
C ASN A 7 -8.25 -9.08 -0.06
N LYS A 8 -9.24 -8.69 0.75
CA LYS A 8 -9.04 -7.62 1.75
C LYS A 8 -7.92 -7.97 2.72
N HIS A 9 -7.91 -9.19 3.26
CA HIS A 9 -6.85 -9.61 4.18
C HIS A 9 -5.48 -9.59 3.49
N PHE A 10 -5.40 -10.10 2.26
CA PHE A 10 -4.17 -10.11 1.47
C PHE A 10 -3.61 -8.70 1.25
N VAL A 11 -4.44 -7.75 0.84
CA VAL A 11 -4.01 -6.36 0.58
C VAL A 11 -3.66 -5.63 1.87
N LEU A 12 -4.42 -5.83 2.95
CA LEU A 12 -4.09 -5.24 4.25
C LEU A 12 -2.75 -5.76 4.78
N GLU A 13 -2.46 -7.05 4.62
CA GLU A 13 -1.17 -7.64 4.98
C GLU A 13 -0.04 -7.12 4.08
N ALA A 14 -0.30 -6.94 2.79
CA ALA A 14 0.64 -6.31 1.87
C ALA A 14 1.05 -4.91 2.33
N PHE A 15 0.07 -4.06 2.63
CA PHE A 15 0.31 -2.69 3.10
C PHE A 15 1.03 -2.66 4.45
N GLU A 16 0.63 -3.51 5.40
CA GLU A 16 1.31 -3.63 6.68
C GLU A 16 2.78 -4.06 6.50
N THR A 17 3.04 -5.01 5.60
CA THR A 17 4.39 -5.54 5.34
C THR A 17 5.29 -4.50 4.70
N LEU A 18 4.80 -3.81 3.66
CA LEU A 18 5.59 -2.82 2.93
C LEU A 18 5.76 -1.51 3.73
N PHE A 19 4.66 -0.89 4.15
CA PHE A 19 4.70 0.47 4.67
C PHE A 19 5.07 0.54 6.15
N ASN A 20 4.61 -0.42 6.96
CA ASN A 20 4.75 -0.34 8.42
C ASN A 20 5.91 -1.19 8.93
N LYS A 21 5.98 -2.47 8.52
CA LYS A 21 7.11 -3.35 8.89
C LYS A 21 8.37 -3.05 8.09
N ARG A 22 8.21 -2.48 6.89
CA ARG A 22 9.31 -2.18 5.95
C ARG A 22 10.16 -3.40 5.63
N ASP A 23 9.51 -4.57 5.58
CA ASP A 23 10.13 -5.83 5.17
C ASP A 23 9.99 -5.97 3.65
N TYR A 24 10.94 -5.36 2.94
CA TYR A 24 10.87 -5.29 1.47
C TYR A 24 10.93 -6.68 0.82
N SER A 25 11.74 -7.59 1.36
CA SER A 25 11.84 -8.96 0.82
C SER A 25 10.56 -9.75 1.01
N ALA A 26 9.85 -9.59 2.12
CA ALA A 26 8.52 -10.19 2.28
C ALA A 26 7.47 -9.48 1.41
N ALA A 27 7.54 -8.15 1.29
CA ALA A 27 6.61 -7.35 0.50
C ALA A 27 6.61 -7.76 -0.98
N GLU A 28 7.74 -8.17 -1.55
CA GLU A 28 7.83 -8.64 -2.96
C GLU A 28 6.86 -9.78 -3.29
N ARG A 29 6.36 -10.53 -2.30
CA ARG A 29 5.38 -11.60 -2.50
C ARG A 29 3.96 -11.09 -2.76
N PHE A 30 3.68 -9.84 -2.39
CA PHE A 30 2.36 -9.23 -2.54
C PHE A 30 2.23 -8.38 -3.81
N TRP A 31 3.35 -7.83 -4.31
CA TRP A 31 3.37 -7.05 -5.54
C TRP A 31 4.00 -7.84 -6.69
N SER A 32 3.20 -8.10 -7.72
CA SER A 32 3.66 -8.72 -8.98
C SER A 32 4.84 -7.94 -9.56
N PRO A 33 5.85 -8.62 -10.16
CA PRO A 33 6.87 -7.97 -10.99
C PRO A 33 6.27 -7.10 -12.11
N ASP A 34 5.07 -7.44 -12.58
CA ASP A 34 4.33 -6.71 -13.62
C ASP A 34 3.36 -5.66 -13.05
N TYR A 35 3.49 -5.29 -11.77
CA TYR A 35 2.63 -4.29 -11.13
C TYR A 35 2.65 -2.94 -11.87
N ILE A 36 1.46 -2.39 -12.11
CA ILE A 36 1.28 -1.09 -12.76
C ILE A 36 0.91 -0.06 -11.70
N GLN A 37 1.77 0.95 -11.53
CA GLN A 37 1.51 2.09 -10.68
C GLN A 37 0.81 3.19 -11.49
N HIS A 38 -0.42 3.53 -11.11
CA HIS A 38 -1.22 4.55 -11.78
C HIS A 38 -1.06 5.96 -11.17
N SER A 39 -0.61 6.06 -9.91
CA SER A 39 -0.40 7.35 -9.26
C SER A 39 0.73 8.13 -9.93
N SER A 40 0.39 9.30 -10.49
CA SER A 40 1.38 10.20 -11.12
C SER A 40 2.43 10.75 -10.15
N TYR A 41 2.24 10.59 -8.84
CA TYR A 41 3.19 11.00 -7.81
C TYR A 41 4.26 9.95 -7.52
N ILE A 42 4.12 8.73 -8.04
CA ILE A 42 4.99 7.60 -7.76
C ILE A 42 5.64 7.16 -9.07
N ALA A 43 6.94 6.84 -9.03
CA ALA A 43 7.62 6.31 -10.21
C ALA A 43 6.91 5.02 -10.69
N PRO A 44 6.92 4.73 -12.01
CA PRO A 44 6.26 3.56 -12.56
C PRO A 44 6.76 2.23 -11.98
N GLY A 45 5.87 1.23 -11.96
CA GLY A 45 6.22 -0.14 -11.62
C GLY A 45 6.37 -0.43 -10.13
N ARG A 46 6.64 -1.70 -9.80
CA ARG A 46 6.82 -2.17 -8.42
C ARG A 46 7.98 -1.46 -7.72
N GLU A 47 9.12 -1.36 -8.40
CA GLU A 47 10.32 -0.76 -7.82
C GLU A 47 10.10 0.72 -7.49
N GLY A 48 9.35 1.46 -8.31
CA GLY A 48 9.01 2.85 -8.02
C GLY A 48 8.23 3.04 -6.72
N LEU A 49 7.30 2.13 -6.41
CA LEU A 49 6.60 2.11 -5.13
C LEU A 49 7.55 1.77 -3.97
N PHE A 50 8.38 0.74 -4.13
CA PHE A 50 9.29 0.28 -3.07
C PHE A 50 10.34 1.33 -2.75
N ASP A 51 10.87 2.01 -3.77
CA ASP A 51 11.88 3.05 -3.60
C ASP A 51 11.32 4.30 -2.94
N LEU A 52 10.05 4.65 -3.21
CA LEU A 52 9.34 5.68 -2.44
C LEU A 52 9.32 5.34 -0.95
N VAL A 53 8.95 4.10 -0.60
CA VAL A 53 8.87 3.68 0.81
C VAL A 53 10.25 3.64 1.44
N LYS A 54 11.27 3.11 0.75
CA LYS A 54 12.67 3.09 1.23
C LYS A 54 13.21 4.50 1.51
N ALA A 55 12.87 5.46 0.65
CA ALA A 55 13.30 6.86 0.79
C ALA A 55 12.52 7.63 1.87
N ALA A 56 11.36 7.15 2.30
CA ALA A 56 10.54 7.79 3.32
C ALA A 56 11.16 7.67 4.73
N PRO A 57 10.94 8.66 5.62
CA PRO A 57 11.42 8.63 7.02
C PRO A 57 10.97 7.36 7.77
N ALA A 58 11.66 7.02 8.85
CA ALA A 58 11.36 5.82 9.65
C ALA A 58 9.96 5.89 10.29
N GLU A 59 9.46 7.10 10.52
CA GLU A 59 8.14 7.40 11.06
C GLU A 59 7.02 7.26 10.01
N PHE A 60 7.36 7.09 8.73
CA PHE A 60 6.37 6.93 7.67
C PHE A 60 5.49 5.71 7.94
N ARG A 61 4.18 5.92 8.02
CA ARG A 61 3.23 4.90 8.45
C ARG A 61 1.92 4.99 7.67
N TYR A 62 1.37 3.82 7.36
CA TYR A 62 0.02 3.65 6.85
C TYR A 62 -0.95 3.18 7.94
N GLU A 63 -2.14 3.80 7.98
CA GLU A 63 -3.24 3.41 8.85
C GLU A 63 -4.53 3.26 8.02
N ASN A 64 -5.02 2.03 7.91
CA ASN A 64 -6.25 1.75 7.19
C ASN A 64 -7.50 2.16 8.01
N ALA A 65 -8.47 2.83 7.38
CA ALA A 65 -9.73 3.17 8.02
C ALA A 65 -10.90 2.32 7.49
N LEU A 66 -10.95 2.05 6.18
CA LEU A 66 -11.99 1.27 5.55
C LEU A 66 -11.40 0.41 4.41
N ALA A 67 -11.82 -0.84 4.34
CA ALA A 67 -11.50 -1.76 3.25
C ALA A 67 -12.80 -2.32 2.67
N VAL A 68 -12.98 -2.15 1.35
CA VAL A 68 -14.12 -2.72 0.60
C VAL A 68 -13.54 -3.57 -0.52
N ALA A 69 -14.19 -4.69 -0.83
CA ALA A 69 -13.82 -5.53 -1.96
C ALA A 69 -15.03 -5.83 -2.84
N SER A 70 -14.79 -5.96 -4.14
CA SER A 70 -15.78 -6.38 -5.13
C SER A 70 -15.09 -7.19 -6.22
N GLY A 71 -15.38 -8.50 -6.25
CA GLY A 71 -14.62 -9.43 -7.10
C GLY A 71 -13.14 -9.41 -6.73
N ASP A 72 -12.28 -9.09 -7.71
CA ASP A 72 -10.82 -9.03 -7.52
C ASP A 72 -10.31 -7.66 -7.04
N TYR A 73 -11.17 -6.63 -7.06
CA TYR A 73 -10.78 -5.28 -6.66
C TYR A 73 -10.87 -5.09 -5.15
N VAL A 74 -9.88 -4.42 -4.57
CA VAL A 74 -9.89 -3.94 -3.18
C VAL A 74 -9.68 -2.43 -3.16
N VAL A 75 -10.54 -1.75 -2.42
CA VAL A 75 -10.45 -0.31 -2.17
C VAL A 75 -10.09 -0.09 -0.71
N LEU A 76 -8.94 0.54 -0.47
CA LEU A 76 -8.50 0.93 0.86
C LEU A 76 -8.58 2.45 1.01
N HIS A 77 -9.38 2.92 1.95
CA HIS A 77 -9.35 4.31 2.39
C HIS A 77 -8.52 4.39 3.67
N GLY A 78 -7.41 5.12 3.60
CA GLY A 78 -6.43 5.16 4.68
C GLY A 78 -5.68 6.47 4.79
N ARG A 79 -4.80 6.51 5.79
CA ARG A 79 -3.99 7.66 6.14
C ARG A 79 -2.51 7.30 6.06
N PHE A 80 -1.75 8.10 5.33
CA PHE A 80 -0.31 8.14 5.41
C PHE A 80 0.13 9.30 6.31
N SER A 81 1.09 9.04 7.19
CA SER A 81 1.64 10.03 8.13
C SER A 81 3.15 9.82 8.31
N GLY A 82 3.84 10.76 8.97
CA GLY A 82 5.26 10.60 9.32
C GLY A 82 6.26 10.79 8.18
N PHE A 83 5.86 11.41 7.06
CA PHE A 83 6.73 11.70 5.91
C PHE A 83 7.15 13.18 5.80
N GLY A 84 6.98 13.96 6.86
CA GLY A 84 7.43 15.35 6.92
C GLY A 84 6.53 16.39 6.23
N ALA A 85 5.38 15.98 5.69
CA ALA A 85 4.39 16.92 5.18
C ALA A 85 3.66 17.66 6.32
N PRO A 86 3.19 18.91 6.07
CA PRO A 86 2.46 19.69 7.07
C PRO A 86 1.11 19.07 7.44
N VAL A 87 0.55 18.24 6.56
CA VAL A 87 -0.69 17.49 6.78
C VAL A 87 -0.53 16.05 6.31
N ASN A 88 -1.19 15.14 7.02
CA ASN A 88 -1.26 13.74 6.63
C ASN A 88 -1.99 13.59 5.29
N TRP A 89 -1.59 12.59 4.49
CA TRP A 89 -2.34 12.26 3.28
C TRP A 89 -3.47 11.30 3.64
N ILE A 90 -4.67 11.64 3.18
CA ILE A 90 -5.82 10.74 3.17
C ILE A 90 -6.01 10.28 1.74
N VAL A 91 -5.95 8.97 1.53
CA VAL A 91 -5.91 8.36 0.21
C VAL A 91 -6.97 7.29 0.06
N VAL A 92 -7.33 7.02 -1.20
CA VAL A 92 -8.07 5.84 -1.60
C VAL A 92 -7.22 5.08 -2.59
N ASP A 93 -6.66 3.96 -2.15
CA ASP A 93 -5.93 3.03 -3.00
C ASP A 93 -6.91 2.01 -3.59
N ILE A 94 -6.82 1.79 -4.91
CA ILE A 94 -7.60 0.78 -5.63
C ILE A 94 -6.60 -0.20 -6.22
N VAL A 95 -6.71 -1.47 -5.83
CA VAL A 95 -5.83 -2.56 -6.27
C VAL A 95 -6.61 -3.73 -6.82
#